data_AF-A0A927HJW7-F1
#
_entry.id   AF-A0A927HJW7-F1
#
_cell.length_a   1.000
_cell.length_b   1.000
_cell.length_c   1.000
_cell.angle_alpha   90.00
_cell.angle_beta   90.00
_cell.angle_gamma   90.00
#
_symmetry.space_group_name_H-M   'P 1'
#
loop_
_entity.id
_entity.type
_entity.pdbx_description
1 polymer ?
#
loop_
_entity_poly.entity_id
_entity_poly.type
_entity_poly.pdbx_seq_one_letter_code
_entity_poly.pdbx_strand_id
1 'polypeptide(L)'
;MLLKMSFRKKPFFEGFDESDVINAREFVINNYLQIALDIFPNNGDLPEHLKTQLINFFTFIICKENVTSLYSGLVFAGFGSDEYYASIITIQIYGSFNNKVMYKIIHGKCSKSDPDNSVIIPFASEDEVFTFVRGFNNSIINFMGNTVSQLSNVILENLRERGVNDEISEQKLISLKDDIIDRVQRYCDENFTQKVTNMLTSLSKKDLSYMAESLVNLSAFKLKISDSYETVGGPIDVAIISKTDGFVWIKRKLYFDKNLNNN
;
A
#
# COMPACT_ATOMS: atom_id res chain seq x y z
N MET A 1 -21.73 -2.84 2.64
CA MET A 1 -20.47 -3.59 2.38
C MET A 1 -19.52 -3.61 3.58
N LEU A 2 -19.50 -2.60 4.46
CA LEU A 2 -18.59 -2.51 5.63
C LEU A 2 -18.92 -3.43 6.84
N LEU A 3 -20.14 -3.95 6.93
CA LEU A 3 -20.61 -4.75 8.09
C LEU A 3 -20.14 -6.23 8.10
N LYS A 4 -19.41 -6.70 7.08
CA LYS A 4 -18.89 -8.08 7.05
C LYS A 4 -17.48 -8.25 7.61
N MET A 5 -16.77 -7.17 7.96
CA MET A 5 -15.46 -7.28 8.60
C MET A 5 -15.61 -7.51 10.10
N SER A 6 -15.23 -8.69 10.58
CA SER A 6 -15.12 -8.96 12.02
C SER A 6 -13.89 -8.22 12.57
N PHE A 7 -14.07 -6.94 12.92
CA PHE A 7 -13.02 -6.13 13.57
C PHE A 7 -12.45 -6.82 14.82
N ARG A 8 -13.25 -7.64 15.49
CA ARG A 8 -12.82 -8.41 16.67
C ARG A 8 -11.55 -9.23 16.44
N LYS A 9 -11.37 -9.78 15.23
CA LYS A 9 -10.20 -10.61 14.87
C LYS A 9 -9.01 -9.80 14.35
N LYS A 10 -9.15 -8.49 14.17
CA LYS A 10 -8.05 -7.63 13.72
C LYS A 10 -7.06 -7.37 14.87
N PRO A 11 -5.77 -7.20 14.55
CA PRO A 11 -4.78 -6.77 15.53
C PRO A 11 -5.13 -5.39 16.08
N PHE A 12 -4.62 -5.10 17.27
CA PHE A 12 -4.66 -3.76 17.84
C PHE A 12 -3.75 -2.82 17.07
N PHE A 13 -4.04 -1.52 17.14
CA PHE A 13 -3.02 -0.52 16.82
C PHE A 13 -1.81 -0.67 17.75
N GLU A 14 -0.66 -0.18 17.30
CA GLU A 14 0.57 -0.22 18.10
C GLU A 14 0.36 0.51 19.45
N GLY A 15 0.67 -0.17 20.55
CA GLY A 15 0.47 0.34 21.92
C GLY A 15 -0.97 0.27 22.45
N PHE A 16 -1.92 -0.30 21.70
CA PHE A 16 -3.28 -0.56 22.17
C PHE A 16 -3.45 -2.01 22.65
N ASP A 17 -4.34 -2.20 23.62
CA ASP A 17 -4.70 -3.51 24.16
C ASP A 17 -6.19 -3.61 24.58
N GLU A 18 -6.56 -4.70 25.25
CA GLU A 18 -7.93 -4.93 25.71
C GLU A 18 -8.42 -3.91 26.75
N SER A 19 -7.53 -3.29 27.53
CA SER A 19 -7.91 -2.23 28.47
C SER A 19 -8.40 -0.96 27.73
N ASP A 20 -7.80 -0.66 26.58
CA ASP A 20 -8.23 0.45 25.73
C ASP A 20 -9.61 0.18 25.12
N VAL A 21 -9.97 -1.08 24.87
CA VAL A 21 -11.31 -1.46 24.39
C VAL A 21 -12.38 -1.10 25.42
N ILE A 22 -12.11 -1.31 26.70
CA ILE A 22 -13.04 -0.96 27.79
C ILE A 22 -13.26 0.55 27.81
N ASN A 23 -12.17 1.32 27.79
CA ASN A 23 -12.21 2.78 27.78
C ASN A 23 -12.90 3.34 26.53
N ALA A 24 -12.60 2.79 25.35
CA ALA A 24 -13.21 3.18 24.09
C ALA A 24 -14.71 2.86 24.08
N ARG A 25 -15.12 1.72 24.66
CA ARG A 25 -16.53 1.35 24.76
C ARG A 25 -17.30 2.33 25.64
N GLU A 26 -16.75 2.71 26.79
CA GLU A 26 -17.34 3.71 27.66
C GLU A 26 -17.46 5.06 26.96
N PHE A 27 -16.39 5.51 26.30
CA PHE A 27 -16.39 6.73 25.49
C PHE A 27 -17.49 6.71 24.42
N VAL A 28 -17.60 5.62 23.66
CA VAL A 28 -18.59 5.49 22.57
C VAL A 28 -20.02 5.44 23.11
N ILE A 29 -20.26 4.79 24.26
CA ILE A 29 -21.58 4.78 24.91
C ILE A 29 -21.97 6.20 25.33
N ASN A 30 -21.06 6.94 25.96
CA ASN A 30 -21.31 8.30 26.43
C ASN A 30 -21.55 9.29 25.28
N ASN A 31 -21.00 9.02 24.10
CA ASN A 31 -21.14 9.86 22.90
C ASN A 31 -22.11 9.28 21.85
N TYR A 32 -22.82 8.20 22.17
CA TYR A 32 -23.61 7.45 21.20
C TYR A 32 -24.65 8.30 20.48
N LEU A 33 -25.36 9.17 21.20
CA LEU A 33 -26.43 9.98 20.62
C LEU A 33 -25.89 10.91 19.53
N GLN A 34 -24.74 11.54 19.76
CA GLN A 34 -24.09 12.39 18.77
C GLN A 34 -23.66 11.57 17.54
N ILE A 35 -23.01 10.43 17.76
CA ILE A 35 -22.59 9.51 16.68
C ILE A 35 -23.80 9.06 15.85
N ALA A 36 -24.92 8.73 16.50
CA ALA A 36 -26.13 8.29 15.82
C ALA A 36 -26.75 9.40 14.97
N LEU A 37 -26.77 10.64 15.47
CA LEU A 37 -27.27 11.82 14.76
C LEU A 37 -26.39 12.20 13.56
N ASP A 38 -25.06 12.07 13.68
CA ASP A 38 -24.12 12.37 12.59
C ASP A 38 -24.25 11.41 11.41
N ILE A 39 -24.76 10.20 11.64
CA ILE A 39 -24.88 9.13 10.64
C ILE A 39 -26.31 9.02 10.10
N PHE A 40 -27.31 9.19 10.96
CA PHE A 40 -28.71 8.97 10.61
C PHE A 40 -29.55 10.23 10.87
N PRO A 41 -30.29 10.73 9.86
CA PRO A 41 -31.10 11.94 9.99
C PRO A 41 -32.33 11.81 10.92
N ASN A 42 -32.62 10.63 11.47
CA ASN A 42 -33.86 10.33 12.22
C ASN A 42 -33.68 10.38 13.76
N ASN A 43 -33.25 11.51 14.31
CA ASN A 43 -33.19 11.78 15.76
C ASN A 43 -32.35 10.81 16.63
N GLY A 44 -31.59 9.90 16.03
CA GLY A 44 -30.70 8.96 16.74
C GLY A 44 -31.40 7.77 17.42
N ASP A 45 -32.71 7.58 17.22
CA ASP A 45 -33.46 6.44 17.78
C ASP A 45 -33.28 5.22 16.87
N LEU A 46 -32.47 4.26 17.34
CA LEU A 46 -32.12 3.05 16.60
C LEU A 46 -32.49 1.82 17.43
N PRO A 47 -32.99 0.73 16.79
CA PRO A 47 -33.18 -0.55 17.44
C PRO A 47 -31.95 -0.99 18.26
N GLU A 48 -32.18 -1.59 19.43
CA GLU A 48 -31.10 -1.96 20.38
C GLU A 48 -30.00 -2.84 19.76
N HIS A 49 -30.35 -3.70 18.79
CA HIS A 49 -29.36 -4.49 18.08
C HIS A 49 -28.42 -3.64 17.20
N LEU A 50 -28.95 -2.60 16.52
CA LEU A 50 -28.15 -1.67 15.72
C LEU A 50 -27.31 -0.77 16.61
N LYS A 51 -27.87 -0.27 17.72
CA LYS A 51 -27.13 0.47 18.74
C LYS A 51 -25.93 -0.33 19.24
N THR A 52 -26.14 -1.59 19.61
CA THR A 52 -25.06 -2.48 20.05
C THR A 52 -24.00 -2.69 18.96
N GLN A 53 -24.42 -2.84 17.69
CA GLN A 53 -23.49 -2.98 16.57
C GLN A 53 -22.67 -1.71 16.32
N LEU A 54 -23.29 -0.54 16.39
CA LEU A 54 -22.60 0.75 16.26
C LEU A 54 -21.60 0.96 17.39
N ILE A 55 -22.02 0.71 18.64
CA ILE A 55 -21.11 0.80 19.79
C ILE A 55 -19.90 -0.09 19.57
N ASN A 56 -20.10 -1.36 19.20
CA ASN A 56 -19.00 -2.28 18.93
C ASN A 56 -18.13 -1.81 17.76
N PHE A 57 -18.74 -1.31 16.68
CA PHE A 57 -18.03 -0.82 15.51
C PHE A 57 -17.09 0.34 15.86
N PHE A 58 -17.60 1.39 16.51
CA PHE A 58 -16.79 2.54 16.91
C PHE A 58 -15.81 2.22 18.03
N THR A 59 -16.14 1.29 18.94
CA THR A 59 -15.17 0.81 19.93
C THR A 59 -13.96 0.18 19.22
N PHE A 60 -14.20 -0.70 18.25
CA PHE A 60 -13.11 -1.37 17.56
C PHE A 60 -12.38 -0.49 16.55
N ILE A 61 -13.03 0.50 15.93
CA ILE A 61 -12.34 1.41 14.99
C ILE A 61 -11.28 2.26 15.71
N ILE A 62 -11.49 2.56 17.00
CA ILE A 62 -10.55 3.30 17.85
C ILE A 62 -9.35 2.43 18.21
N CYS A 63 -9.56 1.15 18.53
CA CYS A 63 -8.50 0.31 19.10
C CYS A 63 -7.79 -0.59 18.08
N LYS A 64 -8.44 -0.96 16.97
CA LYS A 64 -7.99 -2.03 16.08
C LYS A 64 -7.71 -1.55 14.67
N GLU A 65 -6.70 -2.19 14.07
CA GLU A 65 -6.33 -1.92 12.70
C GLU A 65 -7.51 -2.12 11.75
N ASN A 66 -7.68 -1.14 10.88
CA ASN A 66 -8.75 -1.16 9.90
C ASN A 66 -8.29 -0.60 8.54
N VAL A 67 -9.19 -0.67 7.57
CA VAL A 67 -8.93 -0.32 6.16
C VAL A 67 -9.59 0.99 5.77
N THR A 68 -9.90 1.86 6.75
CA THR A 68 -10.39 3.20 6.41
C THR A 68 -9.36 3.95 5.57
N SER A 69 -9.82 4.69 4.58
CA SER A 69 -9.00 5.58 3.78
C SER A 69 -8.65 6.89 4.52
N LEU A 70 -9.28 7.12 5.67
CA LEU A 70 -9.05 8.29 6.51
C LEU A 70 -7.84 8.06 7.41
N TYR A 71 -6.65 8.27 6.87
CA TYR A 71 -5.40 8.24 7.62
C TYR A 71 -4.43 9.31 7.12
N SER A 72 -3.49 9.68 7.97
CA SER A 72 -2.30 10.43 7.59
C SER A 72 -1.12 9.46 7.50
N GLY A 73 -0.44 9.43 6.36
CA GLY A 73 0.78 8.64 6.18
C GLY A 73 2.00 9.42 6.63
N LEU A 74 2.88 8.79 7.43
CA LEU A 74 4.20 9.34 7.76
C LEU A 74 5.28 8.35 7.33
N VAL A 75 6.33 8.89 6.73
CA VAL A 75 7.50 8.14 6.28
C VAL A 75 8.73 8.71 6.97
N PHE A 76 9.44 7.86 7.68
CA PHE A 76 10.74 8.15 8.27
C PHE A 76 11.78 7.46 7.41
N ALA A 77 12.67 8.23 6.79
CA ALA A 77 13.72 7.70 5.91
C ALA A 77 15.06 8.33 6.28
N GLY A 78 16.12 7.53 6.33
CA GLY A 78 17.46 8.01 6.67
C GLY A 78 18.25 6.96 7.42
N PHE A 79 18.99 7.41 8.44
CA PHE A 79 19.85 6.56 9.25
C PHE A 79 19.55 6.83 10.73
N GLY A 80 19.12 5.81 11.47
CA GLY A 80 19.05 5.84 12.92
C GLY A 80 20.42 6.05 13.58
N SER A 81 20.42 6.29 14.89
CA SER A 81 21.63 6.44 15.71
C SER A 81 22.56 5.23 15.57
N ASP A 82 21.96 4.04 15.59
CA ASP A 82 22.66 2.75 15.59
C ASP A 82 22.65 2.06 14.21
N GLU A 83 22.06 2.72 13.20
CA GLU A 83 21.95 2.18 11.85
C GLU A 83 23.12 2.63 10.98
N TYR A 84 23.81 1.64 10.39
CA TYR A 84 24.92 1.88 9.48
C TYR A 84 24.45 2.12 8.04
N TYR A 85 23.34 1.47 7.64
CA TYR A 85 22.73 1.59 6.32
C TYR A 85 21.39 2.34 6.41
N ALA A 86 20.90 2.80 5.27
CA ALA A 86 19.65 3.53 5.24
C ALA A 86 18.47 2.61 5.57
N SER A 87 17.48 3.13 6.29
CA SER A 87 16.25 2.45 6.62
C SER A 87 15.04 3.34 6.29
N ILE A 88 13.88 2.69 6.16
CA ILE A 88 12.59 3.36 5.95
C ILE A 88 11.56 2.72 6.87
N ILE A 89 10.85 3.53 7.64
CA ILE A 89 9.67 3.13 8.41
C ILE A 89 8.49 3.94 7.91
N THR A 90 7.44 3.24 7.50
CA THR A 90 6.17 3.84 7.07
C THR A 90 5.09 3.51 8.08
N ILE A 91 4.39 4.54 8.57
CA ILE A 91 3.24 4.39 9.46
C ILE A 91 2.00 5.06 8.89
N GLN A 92 0.83 4.51 9.24
CA GLN A 92 -0.47 5.12 9.00
C GLN A 92 -1.08 5.52 10.33
N ILE A 93 -1.39 6.81 10.49
CA ILE A 93 -2.03 7.37 11.67
C ILE A 93 -3.51 7.62 11.39
N TYR A 94 -4.35 7.08 12.26
CA TYR A 94 -5.81 7.18 12.19
C TYR A 94 -6.39 8.20 13.17
N GLY A 95 -5.57 8.75 14.06
CA GLY A 95 -5.93 9.76 15.05
C GLY A 95 -5.30 9.45 16.41
N SER A 96 -5.96 9.86 17.49
CA SER A 96 -5.50 9.61 18.85
C SER A 96 -6.67 9.35 19.79
N PHE A 97 -6.48 8.50 20.79
CA PHE A 97 -7.44 8.20 21.85
C PHE A 97 -6.70 8.00 23.18
N ASN A 98 -7.20 8.60 24.27
CA ASN A 98 -6.60 8.51 25.61
C ASN A 98 -5.07 8.71 25.63
N ASN A 99 -4.60 9.79 24.98
CA ASN A 99 -3.17 10.14 24.85
C ASN A 99 -2.31 9.10 24.11
N LYS A 100 -2.92 8.11 23.45
CA LYS A 100 -2.24 7.18 22.55
C LYS A 100 -2.54 7.54 21.10
N VAL A 101 -1.53 7.46 20.24
CA VAL A 101 -1.70 7.62 18.79
C VAL A 101 -2.22 6.30 18.22
N MET A 102 -3.30 6.35 17.45
CA MET A 102 -3.85 5.20 16.75
C MET A 102 -3.06 5.00 15.45
N TYR A 103 -2.04 4.15 15.45
CA TYR A 103 -1.23 3.91 14.26
C TYR A 103 -0.87 2.44 14.05
N LYS A 104 -0.51 2.11 12.81
CA LYS A 104 0.08 0.81 12.44
C LYS A 104 1.28 1.00 11.52
N ILE A 105 2.19 0.04 11.56
CA ILE A 105 3.37 -0.01 10.70
C ILE A 105 3.00 -0.71 9.39
N ILE A 106 3.38 -0.11 8.26
CA ILE A 106 3.16 -0.70 6.94
C ILE A 106 4.40 -1.47 6.54
N HIS A 107 4.52 -2.72 7.01
CA HIS A 107 5.73 -3.54 6.82
C HIS A 107 6.14 -3.70 5.35
N GLY A 108 5.19 -3.79 4.41
CA GLY A 108 5.47 -3.86 2.96
C GLY A 108 5.98 -2.54 2.34
N LYS A 109 6.03 -1.46 3.12
CA LYS A 109 6.56 -0.14 2.76
C LYS A 109 7.68 0.27 3.72
N CYS A 110 8.31 -0.69 4.37
CA CYS A 110 9.47 -0.48 5.25
C CYS A 110 10.71 -1.13 4.64
N SER A 111 11.87 -0.65 5.05
CA SER A 111 13.18 -1.13 4.63
C SER A 111 14.10 -1.15 5.86
N LYS A 112 14.84 -2.24 6.08
CA LYS A 112 15.76 -2.36 7.22
C LYS A 112 17.15 -1.87 6.83
N SER A 113 17.91 -1.38 7.82
CA SER A 113 19.34 -1.07 7.66
C SER A 113 20.14 -2.34 7.40
N ASP A 114 20.40 -2.65 6.12
CA ASP A 114 21.07 -3.86 5.65
C ASP A 114 21.90 -3.53 4.39
N PRO A 115 23.18 -3.97 4.29
CA PRO A 115 24.05 -3.71 3.13
C PRO A 115 23.49 -4.24 1.81
N ASP A 116 22.77 -5.36 1.85
CA ASP A 116 22.27 -6.05 0.66
C ASP A 116 20.87 -5.55 0.27
N ASN A 117 20.33 -4.60 1.03
CA ASN A 117 18.98 -4.09 0.84
C ASN A 117 18.96 -2.86 -0.05
N SER A 118 18.45 -3.05 -1.26
CA SER A 118 18.24 -2.04 -2.29
C SER A 118 16.78 -2.12 -2.72
N VAL A 119 16.04 -1.02 -2.57
CA VAL A 119 14.60 -1.04 -2.79
C VAL A 119 14.08 0.30 -3.29
N ILE A 120 13.07 0.24 -4.16
CA ILE A 120 12.25 1.39 -4.57
C ILE A 120 10.89 1.26 -3.89
N ILE A 121 10.55 2.24 -3.05
CA ILE A 121 9.27 2.27 -2.34
C ILE A 121 8.46 3.47 -2.87
N PRO A 122 7.53 3.25 -3.82
CA PRO A 122 6.64 4.31 -4.27
C PRO A 122 5.56 4.58 -3.22
N PHE A 123 5.26 5.86 -2.97
CA PHE A 123 4.15 6.30 -2.11
C PHE A 123 3.01 6.96 -2.88
N ALA A 124 3.25 7.33 -4.14
CA ALA A 124 2.26 7.85 -5.06
C ALA A 124 2.38 7.10 -6.39
N SER A 125 1.26 6.86 -7.05
CA SER A 125 1.20 6.18 -8.36
C SER A 125 2.00 4.87 -8.38
N GLU A 126 1.66 3.97 -7.44
CA GLU A 126 2.41 2.73 -7.22
C GLU A 126 2.41 1.81 -8.44
N ASP A 127 1.29 1.74 -9.14
CA ASP A 127 1.12 0.83 -10.27
C ASP A 127 2.09 1.15 -11.41
N GLU A 128 2.32 2.43 -11.69
CA GLU A 128 3.25 2.88 -12.72
C GLU A 128 4.69 2.50 -12.40
N VAL A 129 5.11 2.81 -11.17
CA VAL A 129 6.46 2.48 -10.70
C VAL A 129 6.67 0.98 -10.67
N PHE A 130 5.70 0.21 -10.15
CA PHE A 130 5.81 -1.25 -10.13
C PHE A 130 5.77 -1.86 -11.52
N THR A 131 5.02 -1.29 -12.47
CA THR A 131 5.03 -1.77 -13.86
C THR A 131 6.42 -1.62 -14.46
N PHE A 132 7.08 -0.48 -14.23
CA PHE A 132 8.45 -0.26 -14.70
C PHE A 132 9.44 -1.23 -14.02
N VAL A 133 9.37 -1.38 -12.69
CA VAL A 133 10.31 -2.20 -11.92
C VAL A 133 10.12 -3.70 -12.18
N ARG A 134 8.87 -4.17 -12.19
CA ARG A 134 8.52 -5.61 -12.29
C ARG A 134 8.28 -6.08 -13.72
N GLY A 135 8.07 -5.17 -14.66
CA GLY A 135 7.73 -5.48 -16.04
C GLY A 135 6.25 -5.83 -16.28
N PHE A 136 5.40 -5.81 -15.25
CA PHE A 136 3.96 -6.09 -15.37
C PHE A 136 3.14 -5.30 -14.34
N ASN A 137 1.84 -5.17 -14.61
CA ASN A 137 0.86 -4.71 -13.62
C ASN A 137 -0.11 -5.85 -13.24
N ASN A 138 -0.78 -5.70 -12.09
CA ASN A 138 -1.72 -6.70 -11.60
C ASN A 138 -2.88 -6.96 -12.57
N SER A 139 -3.29 -5.95 -13.35
CA SER A 139 -4.36 -6.10 -14.35
C SER A 139 -3.99 -7.11 -15.43
N ILE A 140 -2.74 -7.12 -15.90
CA ILE A 140 -2.24 -8.08 -16.89
C ILE A 140 -2.20 -9.50 -16.29
N ILE A 141 -1.69 -9.66 -15.07
CA ILE A 141 -1.64 -10.97 -14.41
C ILE A 141 -3.04 -11.53 -14.16
N ASN A 142 -3.97 -10.68 -13.70
CA ASN A 142 -5.35 -11.07 -13.47
C ASN A 142 -6.06 -11.45 -14.77
N PHE A 143 -5.86 -10.67 -15.83
CA PHE A 143 -6.40 -11.00 -17.15
C PHE A 143 -5.88 -12.35 -17.64
N MET A 144 -4.56 -12.57 -17.60
CA MET A 144 -3.93 -13.84 -18.00
C MET A 144 -4.48 -15.01 -17.18
N GLY A 145 -4.53 -14.89 -15.85
CA GLY A 145 -5.05 -15.93 -14.97
C GLY A 145 -6.51 -16.28 -15.30
N ASN A 146 -7.33 -15.27 -15.55
CA ASN A 146 -8.73 -15.47 -15.96
C ASN A 146 -8.83 -16.15 -17.33
N THR A 147 -8.01 -15.75 -18.30
CA THR A 147 -7.95 -16.40 -19.62
C THR A 147 -7.55 -17.88 -19.48
N VAL A 148 -6.56 -18.21 -18.67
CA VAL A 148 -6.15 -19.60 -18.43
C VAL A 148 -7.27 -20.40 -17.77
N SER A 149 -7.96 -19.84 -16.78
CA SER A 149 -9.12 -20.52 -16.16
C SER A 149 -10.25 -20.75 -17.17
N GLN A 150 -10.56 -19.77 -18.02
CA GLN A 150 -11.59 -19.91 -19.04
C GLN A 150 -11.24 -21.01 -20.05
N LEU A 151 -10.00 -21.02 -20.55
CA LEU A 151 -9.52 -22.06 -21.47
C LEU A 151 -9.55 -23.45 -20.82
N SER A 152 -9.13 -23.53 -19.56
CA SER A 152 -9.14 -24.80 -18.79
C SER A 152 -10.57 -25.33 -18.65
N ASN A 153 -11.54 -24.47 -18.36
CA ASN A 153 -12.95 -24.85 -18.29
C ASN A 153 -13.49 -25.35 -19.64
N VAL A 154 -13.17 -24.66 -20.75
CA VAL A 154 -13.56 -25.10 -22.10
C VAL A 154 -12.99 -26.49 -22.40
N ILE A 155 -11.74 -26.76 -22.04
CA ILE A 155 -11.13 -28.08 -22.23
C ILE A 155 -11.84 -29.14 -21.38
N LEU A 156 -12.11 -28.85 -20.11
CA LEU A 156 -12.83 -29.75 -19.20
C LEU A 156 -14.22 -30.10 -19.71
N GLU A 157 -14.99 -29.10 -20.16
CA GLU A 157 -16.32 -29.31 -20.73
C GLU A 157 -16.27 -30.23 -21.95
N ASN A 158 -15.34 -29.98 -22.89
CA ASN A 158 -15.15 -30.82 -24.07
C ASN A 158 -14.74 -32.26 -23.74
N LEU A 159 -13.92 -32.48 -22.71
CA LEU A 159 -13.53 -33.82 -22.26
C LEU A 159 -14.73 -34.58 -21.67
N ARG A 160 -15.53 -33.89 -20.85
CA ARG A 160 -16.75 -34.45 -20.23
C ARG A 160 -17.80 -34.81 -21.28
N GLU A 161 -18.01 -33.96 -22.28
CA GLU A 161 -18.92 -34.24 -23.42
C GLU A 161 -18.51 -35.49 -24.22
N ARG A 162 -17.21 -35.78 -24.29
CA ARG A 162 -16.67 -36.99 -24.95
C ARG A 162 -16.65 -38.22 -24.06
N GLY A 163 -17.16 -38.13 -22.83
CA GLY A 163 -17.15 -39.23 -21.86
C GLY A 163 -15.77 -39.58 -21.31
N VAL A 164 -14.78 -38.68 -21.43
CA VAL A 164 -13.46 -38.86 -20.82
C VAL A 164 -13.53 -38.41 -19.37
N ASN A 165 -13.32 -39.35 -18.44
CA ASN A 165 -13.22 -39.06 -17.01
C ASN A 165 -11.81 -39.39 -16.51
N ASP A 166 -10.95 -38.38 -16.50
CA ASP A 166 -9.57 -38.46 -15.99
C ASP A 166 -9.35 -37.38 -14.93
N GLU A 167 -9.57 -37.75 -13.67
CA GLU A 167 -9.44 -36.85 -12.51
C GLU A 167 -8.05 -36.21 -12.43
N ILE A 168 -6.99 -36.89 -12.89
CA ILE A 168 -5.62 -36.35 -12.84
C ILE A 168 -5.48 -35.20 -13.83
N SER A 169 -5.99 -35.37 -15.05
CA SER A 169 -6.01 -34.31 -16.05
C SER A 169 -6.92 -33.16 -15.62
N GLU A 170 -8.04 -33.44 -14.97
CA GLU A 170 -8.90 -32.38 -14.43
C GLU A 170 -8.19 -31.54 -13.37
N GLN A 171 -7.53 -32.19 -12.40
CA GLN A 171 -6.77 -31.49 -11.36
C GLN A 171 -5.63 -30.64 -11.94
N LYS A 172 -4.91 -31.15 -12.95
CA LYS A 172 -3.85 -30.39 -13.64
C LYS A 172 -4.39 -29.16 -14.37
N LEU A 173 -5.57 -29.26 -15.00
CA LEU A 173 -6.21 -28.12 -15.66
C LEU A 173 -6.67 -27.07 -14.64
N ILE A 174 -7.15 -27.50 -13.48
CA ILE A 174 -7.53 -26.59 -12.39
C ILE A 174 -6.29 -25.86 -11.85
N SER A 175 -5.15 -26.55 -11.66
CA SER A 175 -3.91 -25.93 -11.15
C SER A 175 -3.16 -25.10 -12.20
N LEU A 176 -3.46 -25.27 -13.49
CA LEU A 176 -2.70 -24.66 -14.60
C LEU A 176 -2.64 -23.13 -14.51
N LYS A 177 -3.69 -22.49 -13.99
CA LYS A 177 -3.70 -21.05 -13.75
C LYS A 177 -2.56 -20.64 -12.83
N ASP A 178 -2.47 -21.27 -11.67
CA ASP A 178 -1.49 -20.91 -10.65
C ASP A 178 -0.07 -21.25 -11.15
N ASP A 179 0.09 -22.39 -11.82
CA ASP A 179 1.36 -22.79 -12.45
C ASP A 179 1.86 -21.76 -13.50
N ILE A 180 0.97 -21.23 -14.35
CA ILE A 180 1.31 -20.23 -15.36
C ILE A 180 1.63 -18.89 -14.71
N ILE A 181 0.82 -18.45 -13.74
CA ILE A 181 1.06 -17.20 -13.00
C ILE A 181 2.45 -17.25 -12.33
N ASP A 182 2.76 -18.35 -11.64
CA ASP A 182 4.04 -18.52 -10.94
C ASP A 182 5.24 -18.54 -11.91
N ARG A 183 5.08 -19.10 -13.11
CA ARG A 183 6.13 -19.09 -14.14
C ARG A 183 6.39 -17.68 -14.66
N VAL A 184 5.33 -16.93 -14.93
CA VAL A 184 5.44 -15.55 -15.42
C VAL A 184 6.03 -14.65 -14.34
N GLN A 185 5.59 -14.79 -13.09
CA GLN A 185 6.14 -14.02 -11.98
C GLN A 185 7.64 -14.30 -11.80
N ARG A 186 8.07 -15.57 -11.79
CA ARG A 186 9.50 -15.92 -11.72
C ARG A 186 10.31 -15.33 -12.87
N TYR A 187 9.79 -15.41 -14.10
CA TYR A 187 10.45 -14.80 -15.25
C TYR A 187 10.59 -13.28 -15.06
N CYS A 188 9.52 -12.61 -14.62
CA CYS A 188 9.53 -11.17 -14.36
C CYS A 188 10.49 -10.78 -13.24
N ASP A 189 10.54 -11.57 -12.16
CA ASP A 189 11.45 -11.33 -11.04
C ASP A 189 12.91 -11.44 -11.47
N GLU A 190 13.28 -12.50 -12.20
CA GLU A 190 14.65 -12.71 -12.68
C GLU A 190 15.06 -11.68 -13.75
N ASN A 191 14.14 -11.30 -14.65
CA ASN A 191 14.49 -10.52 -15.84
C ASN A 191 14.25 -9.02 -15.72
N PHE A 192 13.46 -8.57 -14.74
CA PHE A 192 13.13 -7.17 -14.53
C PHE A 192 13.46 -6.76 -13.11
N THR A 193 12.75 -7.30 -12.11
CA THR A 193 12.87 -6.87 -10.71
C THR A 193 14.32 -6.97 -10.21
N GLN A 194 14.94 -8.14 -10.34
CA GLN A 194 16.31 -8.36 -9.87
C GLN A 194 17.32 -7.49 -10.63
N LYS A 195 17.12 -7.25 -11.94
CA LYS A 195 18.02 -6.39 -12.72
C LYS A 195 17.95 -4.94 -12.24
N VAL A 196 16.75 -4.43 -11.96
CA VAL A 196 16.57 -3.09 -11.40
C VAL A 196 17.19 -2.98 -10.02
N THR A 197 16.92 -3.95 -9.13
CA THR A 197 17.47 -3.97 -7.77
C THR A 197 18.99 -4.06 -7.76
N ASN A 198 19.59 -4.87 -8.64
CA ASN A 198 21.04 -4.98 -8.80
C ASN A 198 21.65 -3.71 -9.38
N MET A 199 20.95 -3.01 -10.27
CA MET A 199 21.44 -1.74 -10.80
C MET A 199 21.57 -0.71 -9.69
N LEU A 200 20.55 -0.58 -8.83
CA LEU A 200 20.51 0.38 -7.73
C LEU A 200 21.72 0.28 -6.78
N THR A 201 22.28 -0.91 -6.55
CA THR A 201 23.46 -1.08 -5.68
C THR A 201 24.74 -0.49 -6.27
N SER A 202 24.76 -0.26 -7.59
CA SER A 202 25.91 0.26 -8.33
C SER A 202 25.76 1.72 -8.77
N LEU A 203 24.57 2.32 -8.62
CA LEU A 203 24.31 3.69 -9.07
C LEU A 203 25.00 4.72 -8.18
N SER A 204 25.49 5.78 -8.81
CA SER A 204 25.97 6.95 -8.09
C SER A 204 24.81 7.70 -7.40
N LYS A 205 25.12 8.52 -6.40
CA LYS A 205 24.14 9.44 -5.77
C LYS A 205 23.35 10.24 -6.82
N LYS A 206 24.05 10.74 -7.85
CA LYS A 206 23.47 11.52 -8.93
C LYS A 206 22.50 10.70 -9.78
N ASP A 207 22.88 9.47 -10.13
CA ASP A 207 22.04 8.59 -10.96
C ASP A 207 20.81 8.08 -10.20
N LEU A 208 20.95 7.78 -8.90
CA LEU A 208 19.81 7.49 -8.03
C LEU A 208 18.78 8.63 -8.02
N SER A 209 19.27 9.88 -7.99
CA SER A 209 18.39 11.05 -8.04
C SER A 209 17.66 11.17 -9.37
N TYR A 210 18.37 10.98 -10.49
CA TYR A 210 17.74 11.00 -11.81
C TYR A 210 16.73 9.88 -11.99
N MET A 211 17.01 8.68 -11.46
CA MET A 211 16.08 7.56 -11.50
C MET A 211 14.82 7.86 -10.70
N ALA A 212 14.94 8.35 -9.47
CA ALA A 212 13.80 8.74 -8.65
C ALA A 212 12.94 9.81 -9.33
N GLU A 213 13.57 10.84 -9.91
CA GLU A 213 12.88 11.87 -10.67
C GLU A 213 12.12 11.29 -11.88
N SER A 214 12.79 10.42 -12.64
CA SER A 214 12.23 9.82 -13.86
C SER A 214 11.00 8.96 -13.56
N LEU A 215 11.02 8.20 -12.47
CA LEU A 215 9.88 7.37 -12.04
C LEU A 215 8.67 8.23 -11.68
N VAL A 216 8.86 9.31 -10.93
CA VAL A 216 7.77 10.24 -10.58
C VAL A 216 7.25 10.97 -11.82
N ASN A 217 8.15 11.40 -12.73
CA ASN A 217 7.78 12.01 -14.01
C ASN A 217 6.95 11.06 -14.88
N LEU A 218 7.34 9.79 -14.98
CA LEU A 218 6.61 8.78 -15.73
C LEU A 218 5.16 8.63 -15.22
N SER A 219 5.01 8.57 -13.90
CA SER A 219 3.70 8.50 -13.25
C SER A 219 2.84 9.74 -13.52
N ALA A 220 3.42 10.93 -13.33
CA ALA A 220 2.73 12.19 -13.58
C ALA A 220 2.31 12.34 -15.05
N PHE A 221 3.19 11.96 -15.98
CA PHE A 221 2.89 11.99 -17.41
C PHE A 221 1.74 11.07 -17.77
N LYS A 222 1.73 9.82 -17.26
CA LYS A 222 0.64 8.87 -17.51
C LYS A 222 -0.70 9.39 -17.00
N LEU A 223 -0.75 9.96 -15.80
CA LEU A 223 -1.98 10.54 -15.26
C LEU A 223 -2.49 11.67 -16.14
N LYS A 224 -1.60 12.58 -16.55
CA LYS A 224 -1.93 13.73 -17.40
C LYS A 224 -2.53 13.36 -18.77
N ILE A 225 -2.09 12.25 -19.38
CA ILE A 225 -2.59 11.80 -20.69
C ILE A 225 -3.78 10.85 -20.59
N SER A 226 -4.16 10.43 -19.38
CA SER A 226 -5.28 9.52 -19.13
C SER A 226 -6.51 10.30 -18.67
N ASP A 227 -7.71 9.75 -18.83
CA ASP A 227 -8.96 10.33 -18.28
C ASP A 227 -9.06 10.21 -16.73
N SER A 228 -7.93 10.08 -16.04
CA SER A 228 -7.85 9.96 -14.59
C SER A 228 -7.63 11.31 -13.93
N TYR A 229 -8.09 11.48 -12.69
CA TYR A 229 -7.77 12.66 -11.90
C TYR A 229 -6.26 12.78 -11.68
N GLU A 230 -5.68 13.94 -11.97
CA GLU A 230 -4.27 14.23 -11.68
C GLU A 230 -4.04 14.27 -10.16
N THR A 231 -3.59 13.16 -9.59
CA THR A 231 -3.22 13.06 -8.17
C THR A 231 -1.74 13.36 -7.91
N VAL A 232 -0.92 13.36 -8.98
CA VAL A 232 0.50 13.68 -8.96
C VAL A 232 0.81 14.56 -10.16
N GLY A 233 1.44 15.71 -9.93
CA GLY A 233 1.79 16.66 -10.99
C GLY A 233 2.65 17.82 -10.50
N GLY A 234 3.10 18.63 -11.46
CA GLY A 234 3.95 19.79 -11.18
C GLY A 234 5.46 19.47 -11.12
N PRO A 235 6.28 20.45 -10.72
CA PRO A 235 7.73 20.31 -10.62
C PRO A 235 8.15 19.28 -9.57
N ILE A 236 9.16 18.48 -9.87
CA ILE A 236 9.68 17.45 -8.97
C ILE A 236 10.95 17.95 -8.27
N ASP A 237 10.92 17.91 -6.95
CA ASP A 237 12.08 18.12 -6.10
C ASP A 237 12.65 16.78 -5.66
N VAL A 238 13.98 16.68 -5.63
CA VAL A 238 14.72 15.46 -5.30
C VAL A 238 15.77 15.77 -4.26
N ALA A 239 15.78 14.99 -3.18
CA ALA A 239 16.78 15.03 -2.14
C ALA A 239 17.43 13.65 -1.96
N ILE A 240 18.67 13.66 -1.48
CA ILE A 240 19.40 12.47 -1.04
C ILE A 240 19.67 12.60 0.45
N ILE A 241 19.58 11.48 1.16
CA ILE A 241 20.08 11.35 2.52
C ILE A 241 21.24 10.37 2.47
N SER A 242 22.43 10.79 2.92
CA SER A 242 23.59 9.90 3.06
C SER A 242 24.25 10.08 4.42
N LYS A 243 24.93 9.04 4.93
CA LYS A 243 25.59 9.11 6.24
C LYS A 243 26.66 10.21 6.30
N THR A 244 27.36 10.47 5.19
CA THR A 244 28.43 11.48 5.11
C THR A 244 27.90 12.90 4.99
N ASP A 245 26.91 13.11 4.10
CA ASP A 245 26.51 14.47 3.69
C ASP A 245 25.20 14.91 4.37
N GLY A 246 24.55 14.00 5.11
CA GLY A 246 23.22 14.22 5.66
C GLY A 246 22.18 14.39 4.55
N PHE A 247 21.21 15.26 4.78
CA PHE A 247 20.15 15.59 3.84
C PHE A 247 20.61 16.68 2.86
N VAL A 248 20.52 16.40 1.55
CA VAL A 248 20.96 17.29 0.49
C VAL A 248 19.90 17.36 -0.61
N TRP A 249 19.48 18.57 -0.98
CA TRP A 249 18.67 18.80 -2.18
C TRP A 249 19.55 18.68 -3.44
N ILE A 250 19.26 17.71 -4.30
CA ILE A 250 19.93 17.53 -5.60
C ILE A 250 19.22 18.33 -6.68
N LYS A 251 17.90 18.38 -6.60
CA LYS A 251 17.05 19.20 -7.45
C LYS A 251 15.97 19.81 -6.58
N ARG A 252 15.83 21.12 -6.67
CA ARG A 252 14.77 21.83 -5.95
C ARG A 252 14.31 23.01 -6.78
N LYS A 253 13.00 23.15 -6.94
CA LYS A 253 12.42 24.38 -7.45
C LYS A 253 12.70 25.48 -6.45
N LEU A 254 13.47 26.47 -6.89
CA LEU A 254 13.58 27.71 -6.16
C LEU A 254 12.28 28.50 -6.40
N TYR A 255 11.69 29.05 -5.33
CA TYR A 255 10.51 29.92 -5.43
C TYR A 255 10.79 31.13 -6.35
N PHE A 256 12.06 31.55 -6.44
CA PHE A 256 12.60 32.49 -7.41
C PHE A 256 14.07 32.14 -7.67
N ASP A 257 14.59 32.44 -8.87
CA ASP A 257 16.03 32.32 -9.12
C ASP A 257 16.78 33.29 -8.19
N LYS A 258 17.75 32.79 -7.43
CA LYS A 258 18.52 33.62 -6.48
C LYS A 258 19.19 34.81 -7.18
N ASN A 259 19.53 34.66 -8.47
CA ASN A 259 20.10 35.73 -9.29
C ASN A 259 19.09 36.85 -9.64
N LEU A 260 17.79 36.61 -9.45
CA LEU A 260 16.72 37.60 -9.66
C LEU A 260 16.43 38.45 -8.40
N ASN A 261 17.04 38.12 -7.25
CA ASN A 261 16.98 38.91 -6.01
C ASN A 261 18.40 39.09 -5.45
N ASN A 262 19.17 40.00 -6.06
CA ASN A 262 20.55 40.31 -5.69
C ASN A 262 20.65 41.41 -4.60
N ASN A 263 19.85 41.31 -3.55
CA ASN A 263 19.96 42.18 -2.37
C ASN A 263 20.12 41.35 -1.10
#